data_AF-A0A3D4PAR3-F1
#
_entry.id   AF-A0A3D4PAR3-F1
#
_cell.length_a   1.000
_cell.length_b   1.000
_cell.length_c   1.000
_cell.angle_alpha   90.00
_cell.angle_beta   90.00
_cell.angle_gamma   90.00
#
_symmetry.space_group_name_H-M   'P 1'
#
loop_
_entity.id
_entity.type
_entity.pdbx_description
1 polymer ?
#
loop_
_entity_poly.entity_id
_entity_poly.type
_entity_poly.pdbx_seq_one_letter_code
_entity_poly.pdbx_strand_id
1 'polypeptide(L)'
;PSLSLPRARAIADIMEAFGWKGARQSPITDRESDPNVLQPGVLQNSDASVLLTRASINSGLADTAVTATSPEQLVETLFLKILSREPTETERAPLASLLTEGFQNRLLPEEERLEITPLDPLPVVTWSNHVQPESNSIALEMEKRAKAGPPPDPRLRAAWREMYEDVVWSIVNISEFVWIP
;
A
#
# COMPACT_ATOMS: atom_id res chain seq x y z
N PRO A 1 -8.71 -21.29 6.60
CA PRO A 1 -8.09 -22.58 6.19
C PRO A 1 -6.59 -22.52 6.45
N SER A 2 -5.98 -23.61 6.93
CA SER A 2 -4.55 -23.65 7.25
C SER A 2 -3.62 -23.54 6.04
N LEU A 3 -4.12 -23.88 4.84
CA LEU A 3 -3.43 -23.68 3.56
C LEU A 3 -3.62 -22.28 2.95
N SER A 4 -4.22 -21.33 3.66
CA SER A 4 -4.38 -19.98 3.11
C SER A 4 -3.03 -19.29 2.95
N LEU A 5 -2.95 -18.41 1.95
CA LEU A 5 -1.85 -17.47 1.77
C LEU A 5 -2.40 -16.04 1.96
N PRO A 6 -2.55 -15.55 3.22
CA PRO A 6 -3.33 -14.35 3.52
C PRO A 6 -2.87 -13.11 2.74
N ARG A 7 -1.56 -12.88 2.63
CA ARG A 7 -1.02 -11.74 1.88
C ARG A 7 -1.32 -11.83 0.37
N ALA A 8 -1.15 -13.01 -0.21
CA ALA A 8 -1.43 -13.20 -1.64
C ALA A 8 -2.93 -13.06 -1.92
N ARG A 9 -3.78 -13.53 -1.00
CA ARG A 9 -5.23 -13.37 -1.08
C ARG A 9 -5.63 -11.90 -1.02
N ALA A 10 -5.11 -11.12 -0.07
CA ALA A 10 -5.41 -9.68 0.01
C ALA A 10 -5.06 -8.93 -1.28
N ILE A 11 -3.91 -9.26 -1.90
CA ILE A 11 -3.51 -8.67 -3.18
C ILE A 11 -4.45 -9.12 -4.31
N ALA A 12 -4.78 -10.42 -4.37
CA ALA A 12 -5.70 -10.96 -5.37
C ALA A 12 -7.09 -10.32 -5.26
N ASP A 13 -7.63 -10.18 -4.06
CA ASP A 13 -8.95 -9.57 -3.81
C ASP A 13 -9.00 -8.12 -4.34
N ILE A 14 -7.93 -7.33 -4.13
CA ILE A 14 -7.79 -5.99 -4.71
C ILE A 14 -7.75 -6.07 -6.24
N MET A 15 -6.87 -6.91 -6.79
CA MET A 15 -6.72 -7.03 -8.24
C MET A 15 -8.02 -7.46 -8.92
N GLU A 16 -8.76 -8.41 -8.34
CA GLU A 16 -10.04 -8.92 -8.86
C GLU A 16 -11.12 -7.83 -8.83
N ALA A 17 -11.20 -7.03 -7.77
CA ALA A 17 -12.11 -5.87 -7.72
C ALA A 17 -11.82 -4.86 -8.85
N PHE A 18 -10.57 -4.76 -9.27
CA PHE A 18 -10.10 -3.90 -10.36
C PHE A 18 -10.06 -4.58 -11.74
N GLY A 19 -10.67 -5.76 -11.88
CA GLY A 19 -10.92 -6.44 -13.15
C GLY A 19 -9.94 -7.56 -13.51
N TRP A 20 -8.94 -7.85 -12.67
CA TRP A 20 -8.03 -8.98 -12.89
C TRP A 20 -8.78 -10.31 -12.73
N LYS A 21 -8.41 -11.32 -13.52
CA LYS A 21 -8.94 -12.69 -13.42
C LYS A 21 -7.80 -13.69 -13.39
N GLY A 22 -7.76 -14.52 -12.35
CA GLY A 22 -6.76 -15.59 -12.22
C GLY A 22 -6.95 -16.75 -13.22
N ALA A 23 -8.18 -16.98 -13.68
CA ALA A 23 -8.51 -18.03 -14.64
C ALA A 23 -8.17 -17.58 -16.08
N ARG A 24 -6.97 -17.96 -16.56
CA ARG A 24 -6.44 -17.60 -17.88
C ARG A 24 -6.86 -18.54 -19.03
N GLN A 25 -8.00 -19.22 -18.92
CA GLN A 25 -8.49 -20.03 -20.04
C GLN A 25 -8.86 -19.17 -21.25
N SER A 26 -9.24 -17.91 -21.02
CA SER A 26 -9.46 -16.90 -22.07
C SER A 26 -8.77 -15.59 -21.66
N PRO A 27 -7.69 -15.16 -22.33
CA PRO A 27 -7.09 -13.86 -22.06
C PRO A 27 -8.06 -12.76 -22.48
N ILE A 28 -8.45 -11.90 -21.54
CA ILE A 28 -9.21 -10.69 -21.81
C ILE A 28 -8.22 -9.54 -21.76
N THR A 29 -8.14 -8.76 -22.84
CA THR A 29 -7.27 -7.59 -22.94
C THR A 29 -7.98 -6.30 -22.56
N ASP A 30 -9.30 -6.29 -22.65
CA ASP A 30 -10.12 -5.11 -22.38
C ASP A 30 -10.50 -5.07 -20.90
N ARG A 31 -10.31 -3.89 -20.30
CA ARG A 31 -10.72 -3.63 -18.92
C ARG A 31 -12.20 -3.26 -18.91
N GLU A 32 -12.92 -3.84 -17.97
CA GLU A 32 -14.31 -3.47 -17.69
C GLU A 32 -14.32 -2.05 -17.07
N SER A 33 -15.17 -1.16 -17.59
CA SER A 33 -15.22 0.27 -17.24
C SER A 33 -16.52 0.68 -16.58
N ASP A 34 -17.47 -0.24 -16.40
CA ASP A 34 -18.71 0.03 -15.70
C ASP A 34 -18.43 0.27 -14.20
N PRO A 35 -19.10 1.25 -13.56
CA PRO A 35 -18.91 1.51 -12.14
C PRO A 35 -19.19 0.28 -11.28
N ASN A 36 -18.23 -0.10 -10.43
CA ASN A 36 -18.35 -1.26 -9.56
C ASN A 36 -18.17 -0.88 -8.09
N VAL A 37 -19.20 -1.12 -7.27
CA VAL A 37 -19.18 -0.84 -5.81
C VAL A 37 -18.10 -1.62 -5.05
N LEU A 38 -17.57 -2.70 -5.62
CA LEU A 38 -16.47 -3.47 -5.02
C LEU A 38 -15.14 -2.70 -5.03
N GLN A 39 -14.91 -1.80 -6.00
CA GLN A 39 -13.68 -1.01 -6.11
C GLN A 39 -13.47 -0.08 -4.90
N PRO A 40 -14.40 0.84 -4.56
CA PRO A 40 -14.27 1.63 -3.33
C PRO A 40 -14.38 0.75 -2.08
N GLY A 41 -15.19 -0.31 -2.14
CA GLY A 41 -15.39 -1.23 -1.02
C GLY A 41 -14.08 -1.91 -0.58
N VAL A 42 -13.32 -2.45 -1.53
CA VAL A 42 -12.03 -3.10 -1.24
C VAL A 42 -11.00 -2.08 -0.77
N LEU A 43 -10.93 -0.89 -1.37
CA LEU A 43 -9.96 0.12 -0.95
C LEU A 43 -10.18 0.55 0.51
N GLN A 44 -11.44 0.80 0.90
CA GLN A 44 -11.80 1.34 2.22
C GLN A 44 -11.82 0.29 3.33
N ASN A 45 -12.11 -0.98 3.02
CA ASN A 45 -12.39 -1.99 4.05
C ASN A 45 -11.39 -3.16 4.08
N SER A 46 -10.42 -3.20 3.18
CA SER A 46 -9.39 -4.25 3.14
C SER A 46 -8.03 -3.73 3.61
N ASP A 47 -7.03 -4.61 3.54
CA ASP A 47 -5.62 -4.29 3.77
C ASP A 47 -5.04 -3.34 2.70
N ALA A 48 -5.82 -2.95 1.68
CA ALA A 48 -5.43 -2.02 0.62
C ALA A 48 -4.91 -0.68 1.16
N SER A 49 -5.52 -0.12 2.20
CA SER A 49 -5.04 1.11 2.84
C SER A 49 -3.58 0.97 3.25
N VAL A 50 -3.25 -0.07 4.03
CA VAL A 50 -1.87 -0.34 4.45
C VAL A 50 -0.95 -0.68 3.28
N LEU A 51 -1.41 -1.52 2.34
CA LEU A 51 -0.57 -2.00 1.24
C LEU A 51 -0.25 -0.90 0.21
N LEU A 52 -1.16 0.04 0.00
CA LEU A 52 -1.04 1.05 -1.06
C LEU A 52 -0.52 2.39 -0.54
N THR A 53 -0.77 2.76 0.72
CA THR A 53 -0.42 4.10 1.20
C THR A 53 0.80 4.14 2.12
N ARG A 54 1.10 3.06 2.83
CA ARG A 54 2.19 3.07 3.81
C ARG A 54 3.54 3.28 3.15
N ALA A 55 4.27 4.30 3.60
CA ALA A 55 5.67 4.52 3.29
C ALA A 55 6.52 3.54 4.11
N SER A 56 6.49 2.28 3.70
CA SER A 56 7.16 1.17 4.39
C SER A 56 8.63 1.03 3.98
N ILE A 57 9.40 0.33 4.81
CA ILE A 57 10.81 0.03 4.50
C ILE A 57 10.93 -0.65 3.13
N ASN A 58 11.88 -0.18 2.31
CA ASN A 58 12.12 -0.65 0.94
C ASN A 58 10.91 -0.50 0.00
N SER A 59 9.99 0.44 0.29
CA SER A 59 8.89 0.77 -0.60
C SER A 59 9.23 1.92 -1.55
N GLY A 60 8.66 1.88 -2.75
CA GLY A 60 8.79 2.97 -3.71
C GLY A 60 8.23 4.31 -3.18
N LEU A 61 7.25 4.29 -2.27
CA LEU A 61 6.74 5.50 -1.61
C LEU A 61 7.78 6.10 -0.66
N ALA A 62 8.37 5.29 0.22
CA ALA A 62 9.41 5.77 1.13
C ALA A 62 10.61 6.34 0.36
N ASP A 63 11.06 5.67 -0.69
CA ASP A 63 12.17 6.16 -1.51
C ASP A 63 11.82 7.48 -2.23
N THR A 64 10.57 7.63 -2.69
CA THR A 64 10.11 8.90 -3.28
C THR A 64 10.13 10.03 -2.25
N ALA A 65 9.64 9.76 -1.03
CA ALA A 65 9.66 10.74 0.06
C ALA A 65 11.10 11.13 0.44
N VAL A 66 12.03 10.18 0.49
CA VAL A 66 13.43 10.44 0.84
C VAL A 66 14.13 11.27 -0.24
N THR A 67 13.91 10.95 -1.52
CA THR A 67 14.60 11.59 -2.65
C THR A 67 14.02 12.94 -3.08
N ALA A 68 12.77 13.25 -2.73
CA ALA A 68 12.11 14.48 -3.16
C ALA A 68 12.82 15.75 -2.71
N THR A 69 12.94 16.74 -3.61
CA THR A 69 13.61 18.02 -3.29
C THR A 69 12.64 19.08 -2.80
N SER A 70 11.36 19.01 -3.16
CA SER A 70 10.31 19.89 -2.67
C SER A 70 8.97 19.15 -2.49
N PRO A 71 8.03 19.69 -1.67
CA PRO A 71 6.68 19.17 -1.56
C PRO A 71 5.93 19.10 -2.89
N GLU A 72 6.09 20.10 -3.75
CA GLU A 72 5.43 20.17 -5.07
C GLU A 72 5.92 19.04 -5.98
N GLN A 73 7.25 18.87 -6.06
CA GLN A 73 7.86 17.78 -6.84
C GLN A 73 7.43 16.41 -6.31
N LEU A 74 7.30 16.27 -4.98
CA LEU A 74 6.82 15.03 -4.37
C LEU A 74 5.40 14.72 -4.84
N VAL A 75 4.49 15.69 -4.80
CA VAL A 75 3.11 15.52 -5.28
C VAL A 75 3.08 15.18 -6.77
N GLU A 76 3.82 15.90 -7.61
CA GLU A 76 3.92 15.60 -9.05
C GLU A 76 4.38 14.16 -9.31
N THR A 77 5.39 13.71 -8.55
CA THR A 77 5.90 12.34 -8.68
C THR A 77 4.87 11.30 -8.24
N LEU A 78 4.08 11.58 -7.19
CA LEU A 78 3.00 10.70 -6.75
C LEU A 78 1.91 10.57 -7.81
N PHE A 79 1.49 11.69 -8.42
CA PHE A 79 0.50 11.70 -9.49
C PHE A 79 0.95 10.88 -10.69
N LEU A 80 2.21 11.04 -11.12
CA LEU A 80 2.77 10.22 -12.20
C LEU A 80 2.83 8.73 -11.83
N LYS A 81 3.18 8.39 -10.59
CA LYS A 81 3.28 6.98 -10.16
C LYS A 81 1.93 6.28 -10.00
N ILE A 82 0.90 7.01 -9.56
CA ILE A 82 -0.41 6.44 -9.22
C ILE A 82 -1.41 6.60 -10.37
N LEU A 83 -1.45 7.77 -11.00
CA LEU A 83 -2.43 8.13 -12.03
C LEU A 83 -1.82 8.23 -13.44
N SER A 84 -0.50 8.10 -13.58
CA SER A 84 0.18 8.21 -14.89
C SER A 84 -0.06 9.53 -15.64
N ARG A 85 -0.33 10.61 -14.90
CA ARG A 85 -0.50 11.98 -15.41
C ARG A 85 0.10 13.01 -14.47
N GLU A 86 0.26 14.25 -14.93
CA GLU A 86 0.64 15.37 -14.07
C GLU A 86 -0.58 15.89 -13.30
N PRO A 87 -0.38 16.43 -12.08
CA PRO A 87 -1.44 17.11 -11.34
C PRO A 87 -1.76 18.46 -11.98
N THR A 88 -3.01 18.87 -11.89
CA THR A 88 -3.39 20.27 -12.13
C THR A 88 -2.95 21.16 -10.97
N GLU A 89 -2.83 22.47 -11.18
CA GLU A 89 -2.45 23.41 -10.11
C GLU A 89 -3.42 23.36 -8.91
N THR A 90 -4.70 23.17 -9.20
CA THR A 90 -5.76 23.03 -8.19
C THR A 90 -5.65 21.76 -7.36
N GLU A 91 -5.05 20.70 -7.89
CA GLU A 91 -4.77 19.45 -7.16
C GLU A 91 -3.43 19.55 -6.43
N ARG A 92 -2.41 20.13 -7.06
CA ARG A 92 -1.04 20.21 -6.53
C ARG A 92 -0.95 21.12 -5.32
N ALA A 93 -1.46 22.35 -5.42
CA ALA A 93 -1.31 23.37 -4.38
C ALA A 93 -1.80 22.93 -2.98
N PRO A 94 -3.03 22.38 -2.80
CA PRO A 94 -3.48 21.95 -1.48
C PRO A 94 -2.67 20.79 -0.92
N LEU A 95 -2.29 19.81 -1.75
CA LEU A 95 -1.52 18.64 -1.30
C LEU A 95 -0.07 19.01 -0.93
N ALA A 96 0.56 19.90 -1.70
CA ALA A 96 1.90 20.39 -1.41
C ALA A 96 1.92 21.22 -0.10
N SER A 97 0.88 22.02 0.13
CA SER A 97 0.71 22.78 1.37
C SER A 97 0.68 21.86 2.60
N LEU A 98 -0.07 20.75 2.56
CA LEU A 98 -0.12 19.77 3.66
C LEU A 98 1.23 19.14 3.97
N LEU A 99 2.09 18.97 2.96
CA LEU A 99 3.41 18.36 3.10
C LEU A 99 4.51 19.35 3.49
N THR A 100 4.24 20.65 3.42
CA THR A 100 5.24 21.71 3.62
C THR A 100 5.77 21.73 5.05
N GLU A 101 4.87 21.59 6.03
CA GLU A 101 5.27 21.54 7.44
C GLU A 101 6.07 20.26 7.70
N GLY A 102 7.29 20.40 8.23
CA GLY A 102 8.16 19.28 8.53
C GLY A 102 8.91 18.68 7.34
N PHE A 103 8.69 19.12 6.09
CA PHE A 103 9.36 18.55 4.90
C PHE A 103 10.89 18.57 4.99
N GLN A 104 11.47 19.71 5.35
CA GLN A 104 12.93 19.88 5.45
C GLN A 104 13.54 19.00 6.54
N ASN A 105 12.74 18.71 7.55
CA ASN A 105 13.11 17.96 8.74
C ASN A 105 12.50 16.57 8.72
N ARG A 106 12.05 16.04 7.58
CA ARG A 106 11.33 14.77 7.54
C ARG A 106 12.22 13.56 7.78
N LEU A 107 13.52 13.68 7.51
CA LEU A 107 14.50 12.61 7.65
C LEU A 107 15.03 12.54 9.08
N LEU A 108 15.10 11.33 9.61
CA LEU A 108 15.79 11.05 10.87
C LEU A 108 17.30 10.87 10.63
N PRO A 109 18.16 11.47 11.48
CA PRO A 109 19.59 11.16 11.52
C PRO A 109 19.82 9.67 11.72
N GLU A 110 20.95 9.15 11.25
CA GLU A 110 21.25 7.71 11.26
C GLU A 110 21.21 7.12 12.67
N GLU A 111 21.64 7.89 13.66
CA GLU A 111 21.71 7.50 15.07
C GLU A 111 20.33 7.37 15.73
N GLU A 112 19.31 8.04 15.18
CA GLU A 112 17.93 8.01 15.68
C GLU A 112 17.05 6.98 14.96
N ARG A 113 17.56 6.37 13.89
CA ARG A 113 16.80 5.37 13.12
C ARG A 113 16.67 4.08 13.92
N LEU A 114 15.44 3.68 14.19
CA LEU A 114 15.15 2.39 14.81
C LEU A 114 15.59 1.25 13.87
N GLU A 115 16.36 0.31 14.42
CA GLU A 115 16.67 -0.92 13.71
C GLU A 115 15.41 -1.79 13.63
N ILE A 116 15.01 -2.12 12.41
CA ILE A 116 13.85 -2.99 12.18
C ILE A 116 14.30 -4.43 12.26
N THR A 117 13.97 -5.09 13.37
CA THR A 117 14.19 -6.53 13.52
C THR A 117 13.17 -7.30 12.67
N PRO A 118 13.62 -8.17 11.74
CA PRO A 118 12.72 -9.06 11.02
C PRO A 118 11.96 -9.97 11.98
N LEU A 119 10.68 -10.23 11.67
CA LEU A 119 9.90 -11.19 12.46
C LEU A 119 10.45 -12.60 12.27
N ASP A 120 10.45 -13.39 13.36
CA ASP A 120 10.84 -14.79 13.30
C ASP A 120 10.02 -15.55 12.25
N PRO A 121 10.65 -16.38 11.42
CA PRO A 121 9.95 -17.14 10.40
C PRO A 121 8.95 -18.10 11.03
N LEU A 122 7.74 -18.16 10.47
CA LEU A 122 6.74 -19.13 10.89
C LEU A 122 7.01 -20.50 10.27
N PRO A 123 6.65 -21.60 10.94
CA PRO A 123 6.70 -22.93 10.33
C PRO A 123 5.82 -23.00 9.08
N VAL A 124 6.27 -23.74 8.07
CA VAL A 124 5.55 -23.85 6.79
C VAL A 124 4.40 -24.84 6.90
N VAL A 125 3.20 -24.39 6.55
CA VAL A 125 2.03 -25.26 6.39
C VAL A 125 1.95 -25.76 4.95
N THR A 126 1.81 -27.07 4.78
CA THR A 126 1.75 -27.78 3.51
C THR A 126 0.64 -28.84 3.54
N TRP A 127 0.39 -29.51 2.41
CA TRP A 127 -0.58 -30.60 2.34
C TRP A 127 -0.36 -31.71 3.38
N SER A 128 0.88 -31.97 3.82
CA SER A 128 1.16 -33.06 4.76
C SER A 128 0.79 -32.73 6.22
N ASN A 129 0.76 -31.45 6.62
CA ASN A 129 0.52 -31.04 8.01
C ASN A 129 -0.69 -30.10 8.19
N HIS A 130 -1.39 -29.72 7.12
CA HIS A 130 -2.48 -28.74 7.20
C HIS A 130 -3.66 -29.12 8.10
N VAL A 131 -3.86 -30.41 8.42
CA VAL A 131 -4.92 -30.88 9.33
C VAL A 131 -4.51 -30.86 10.81
N GLN A 132 -3.25 -30.55 11.12
CA GLN A 132 -2.77 -30.46 12.50
C GLN A 132 -3.32 -29.21 13.19
N PRO A 133 -3.66 -29.26 14.49
CA PRO A 133 -4.17 -28.11 15.23
C PRO A 133 -3.25 -26.88 15.17
N GLU A 134 -1.94 -27.09 15.25
CA GLU A 134 -0.92 -26.03 15.18
C GLU A 134 -0.94 -25.26 13.85
N SER A 135 -1.31 -25.92 12.75
CA SER A 135 -1.43 -25.29 11.43
C SER A 135 -2.49 -24.19 11.38
N ASN A 136 -3.53 -24.28 12.21
CA ASN A 136 -4.52 -23.20 12.33
C ASN A 136 -3.94 -21.98 13.06
N SER A 137 -3.17 -22.21 14.13
CA SER A 137 -2.50 -21.12 14.87
C SER A 137 -1.50 -20.39 13.98
N ILE A 138 -0.74 -21.12 13.16
CA ILE A 138 0.19 -20.54 12.18
C ILE A 138 -0.58 -19.70 11.15
N ALA A 139 -1.69 -20.20 10.61
CA ALA A 139 -2.49 -19.47 9.63
C ALA A 139 -3.09 -18.17 10.19
N LEU A 140 -3.54 -18.17 11.45
CA LEU A 140 -4.02 -16.97 12.14
C LEU A 140 -2.90 -15.94 12.34
N GLU A 141 -1.70 -16.39 12.71
CA GLU A 141 -0.54 -15.50 12.84
C GLU A 141 -0.08 -14.96 11.48
N MET A 142 -0.10 -15.78 10.42
CA MET A 142 0.15 -15.31 9.05
C MET A 142 -0.86 -14.24 8.63
N GLU A 143 -2.14 -14.40 8.96
CA GLU A 143 -3.17 -13.41 8.68
C GLU A 143 -2.93 -12.11 9.45
N LYS A 144 -2.59 -12.20 10.74
CA LYS A 144 -2.23 -11.05 11.56
C LYS A 144 -1.03 -10.28 10.98
N ARG A 145 0.02 -10.99 10.57
CA ARG A 145 1.21 -10.39 9.94
C ARG A 145 0.89 -9.76 8.57
N ALA A 146 0.00 -10.39 7.80
CA ALA A 146 -0.45 -9.83 6.52
C ALA A 146 -1.20 -8.50 6.71
N LYS A 147 -2.16 -8.45 7.65
CA LYS A 147 -2.91 -7.24 7.99
C LYS A 147 -2.03 -6.12 8.55
N ALA A 148 -1.05 -6.48 9.39
CA ALA A 148 -0.10 -5.52 9.93
C ALA A 148 0.74 -4.85 8.81
N GLY A 149 1.00 -5.58 7.73
CA GLY A 149 1.81 -5.11 6.60
C GLY A 149 3.29 -4.94 6.96
N PRO A 150 4.10 -4.46 6.01
CA PRO A 150 5.49 -4.11 6.30
C PRO A 150 5.56 -2.94 7.30
N PRO A 151 6.62 -2.88 8.13
CA PRO A 151 6.81 -1.79 9.07
C PRO A 151 7.07 -0.47 8.32
N PRO A 152 6.71 0.68 8.93
CA PRO A 152 6.99 1.99 8.36
C PRO A 152 8.50 2.21 8.19
N ASP A 153 8.89 3.05 7.23
CA ASP A 153 10.30 3.32 6.96
C ASP A 153 10.94 4.11 8.12
N PRO A 154 12.06 3.62 8.70
CA PRO A 154 12.67 4.23 9.88
C PRO A 154 13.42 5.52 9.55
N ARG A 155 13.65 5.83 8.25
CA ARG A 155 14.27 7.09 7.81
C ARG A 155 13.31 8.27 7.96
N LEU A 156 12.00 8.04 7.98
CA LEU A 156 10.98 9.09 8.00
C LEU A 156 10.45 9.33 9.41
N ARG A 157 10.36 10.60 9.82
CA ARG A 157 9.71 10.98 11.07
C ARG A 157 8.23 10.63 11.02
N ALA A 158 7.72 9.96 12.05
CA ALA A 158 6.36 9.42 12.07
C ALA A 158 5.28 10.49 11.81
N ALA A 159 5.36 11.64 12.48
CA ALA A 159 4.38 12.72 12.32
C ALA A 159 4.28 13.23 10.87
N TRP A 160 5.41 13.37 10.17
CA TRP A 160 5.40 13.79 8.77
C TRP A 160 5.00 12.65 7.83
N ARG A 161 5.47 11.42 8.11
CA ARG A 161 5.13 10.22 7.34
C ARG A 161 3.63 9.98 7.32
N GLU A 162 2.95 10.12 8.46
CA GLU A 162 1.50 9.91 8.55
C GLU A 162 0.72 10.91 7.67
N MET A 163 1.10 12.18 7.70
CA MET A 163 0.52 13.19 6.78
C MET A 163 0.81 12.87 5.31
N TYR A 164 1.99 12.34 5.01
CA TYR A 164 2.36 11.88 3.67
C TYR A 164 1.51 10.68 3.22
N GLU A 165 1.30 9.71 4.09
CA GLU A 165 0.43 8.55 3.84
C GLU A 165 -1.03 8.98 3.61
N ASP A 166 -1.51 10.01 4.30
CA ASP A 166 -2.84 10.61 4.09
C ASP A 166 -2.96 11.32 2.72
N VAL A 167 -1.90 11.98 2.25
CA VAL A 167 -1.85 12.54 0.90
C VAL A 167 -1.91 11.44 -0.16
N VAL A 168 -1.14 10.36 0.02
CA VAL A 168 -1.21 9.19 -0.88
C VAL A 168 -2.61 8.57 -0.86
N TRP A 169 -3.20 8.41 0.32
CA TRP A 169 -4.58 7.93 0.47
C TRP A 169 -5.58 8.81 -0.30
N SER A 170 -5.43 10.13 -0.21
CA SER A 170 -6.28 11.08 -0.92
C SER A 170 -6.20 10.88 -2.43
N ILE A 171 -5.00 10.69 -2.98
CA ILE A 171 -4.80 10.46 -4.43
C ILE A 171 -5.42 9.13 -4.87
N VAL A 172 -5.22 8.06 -4.10
CA VAL A 172 -5.79 6.72 -4.38
C VAL A 172 -7.33 6.72 -4.31
N ASN A 173 -7.94 7.67 -3.59
CA ASN A 173 -9.39 7.78 -3.47
C ASN A 173 -10.01 8.80 -4.44
N ILE A 174 -9.25 9.39 -5.36
CA ILE A 174 -9.81 10.26 -6.41
C ILE A 174 -10.74 9.44 -7.30
N SER A 175 -11.83 10.04 -7.77
CA SER A 175 -12.83 9.36 -8.59
C SER A 175 -12.26 8.74 -9.87
N GLU A 176 -11.24 9.37 -10.44
CA GLU A 176 -10.47 8.86 -11.57
C GLU A 176 -9.84 7.49 -11.24
N PHE A 177 -9.19 7.34 -10.09
CA PHE A 177 -8.61 6.05 -9.71
C PHE A 177 -9.66 5.00 -9.37
N VAL A 178 -10.71 5.40 -8.65
CA VAL A 178 -11.67 4.47 -8.05
C VAL A 178 -12.74 4.00 -9.05
N TRP A 179 -13.23 4.89 -9.91
CA TRP A 179 -14.41 4.64 -10.74
C TRP A 179 -14.15 4.69 -12.24
N ILE A 180 -13.06 5.34 -12.68
CA ILE A 180 -12.73 5.51 -14.10
C ILE A 180 -11.25 5.09 -14.33
N PRO A 181 -10.88 3.83 -14.02
CA PRO A 181 -9.49 3.41 -13.99
C PRO A 181 -8.92 3.00 -15.36
#